data_AF-A0A929X9C0-F1
#
_entry.id   AF-A0A929X9C0-F1
#
_cell.length_a   1.000
_cell.length_b   1.000
_cell.length_c   1.000
_cell.angle_alpha   90.00
_cell.angle_beta   90.00
_cell.angle_gamma   90.00
#
_symmetry.space_group_name_H-M   'P 1'
#
loop_
_entity.id
_entity.type
_entity.pdbx_description
1 polymer ?
#
loop_
_entity_poly.entity_id
_entity_poly.type
_entity_poly.pdbx_seq_one_letter_code
_entity_poly.pdbx_strand_id
1 'polypeptide(L)'
;IINQVNSPLPSNLQGNIEIAGRKADLIIANPSGINVNGATIINSSSTTLSTTTPTYENGHLKSLNISKDGSINIGADGLNDNGDYLNVISNSLKLEGKIYANEINVVATDGKVSLKNTNSGLRQDNLKIEQEGGSHPKGVSIDSSALGGMYAGKINIISTKDGAGINNKGAILADSSLKIDANGDLINEGKLGSNGQTQISSKTVSNQKGSKISASNLGIKASSVENRGNIQANTLKIKADRIDNIKGSISSSSALKIEARSLSNKDRAVIGAAKSERLKELSLDESKDSFKTGAIPPSKNELSIISADHISNIGGAILSNESYLDIKESLLNDNSLMVLRALDSEIPNFYNLSGSTFIVQEGLSLRGNNLRNESSKIISLGGALLGYDSIDNSKGSILSGGNLIINKGALNNEEGLISSKGDLALNLDSLSALGKLNSDGSLYLGLKDDLSYNGGIYASGDIYLNLQGNFIASQR
;
A
#
# COMPACT_ATOMS: atom_id res chain seq x y z
N ILE A 1 14.76 10.81 -39.55
CA ILE A 1 15.53 12.07 -39.61
C ILE A 1 16.31 12.18 -38.30
N ILE A 2 17.64 12.30 -38.36
CA ILE A 2 18.47 12.47 -37.16
C ILE A 2 19.16 13.83 -37.25
N ASN A 3 18.85 14.69 -36.28
CA ASN A 3 19.53 15.96 -36.07
C ASN A 3 20.49 15.80 -34.89
N GLN A 4 21.78 15.65 -35.20
CA GLN A 4 22.84 15.51 -34.20
C GLN A 4 23.61 16.82 -34.06
N VAL A 5 23.66 17.36 -32.84
CA VAL A 5 24.40 18.57 -32.50
C VAL A 5 25.71 18.17 -31.82
N ASN A 6 26.83 18.69 -32.33
CA ASN A 6 28.18 18.46 -31.79
C ASN A 6 28.77 19.72 -31.10
N SER A 7 27.91 20.68 -30.76
CA SER A 7 28.27 21.92 -30.05
C SER A 7 28.42 21.65 -28.55
N PRO A 8 29.26 22.42 -27.81
CA PRO A 8 29.25 22.38 -26.35
C PRO A 8 27.99 23.03 -25.74
N LEU A 9 27.16 23.73 -26.54
CA LEU A 9 25.97 24.42 -26.07
C LEU A 9 24.69 23.56 -26.20
N PRO A 10 23.75 23.66 -25.24
CA PRO A 10 22.47 22.99 -25.33
C PRO A 10 21.60 23.55 -26.46
N SER A 11 20.70 22.71 -26.97
CA SER A 11 19.68 23.12 -27.95
C SER A 11 18.52 23.81 -27.24
N ASN A 12 17.96 24.87 -27.84
CA ASN A 12 16.75 25.54 -27.34
C ASN A 12 15.62 25.39 -28.36
N LEU A 13 14.54 24.71 -27.96
CA LEU A 13 13.36 24.44 -28.79
C LEU A 13 12.20 25.29 -28.25
N GLN A 14 11.90 26.40 -28.94
CA GLN A 14 10.93 27.42 -28.49
C GLN A 14 9.80 27.67 -29.48
N GLY A 15 9.61 26.76 -30.44
CA GLY A 15 8.60 26.91 -31.49
C GLY A 15 8.29 25.59 -32.16
N ASN A 16 7.46 25.65 -33.19
CA ASN A 16 6.99 24.45 -33.87
C ASN A 16 8.12 23.78 -34.66
N ILE A 17 8.15 22.45 -34.61
CA ILE A 17 9.03 21.61 -35.43
C ILE A 17 8.14 20.75 -36.31
N GLU A 18 8.21 20.95 -37.62
CA GLU A 18 7.36 20.27 -38.59
C GLU A 18 8.20 19.42 -39.54
N ILE A 19 7.77 18.18 -39.77
CA ILE A 19 8.28 17.37 -40.89
C ILE A 19 7.41 17.66 -42.11
N ALA A 20 7.94 18.41 -43.08
CA ALA A 20 7.23 18.67 -44.32
C ALA A 20 7.12 17.40 -45.18
N GLY A 21 5.91 17.07 -45.64
CA GLY A 21 5.65 15.93 -46.53
C GLY A 21 5.26 14.65 -45.79
N ARG A 22 5.92 13.53 -46.13
CA ARG A 22 5.60 12.23 -45.51
C ARG A 22 6.05 12.22 -44.05
N LYS A 23 5.21 11.66 -43.16
CA LYS A 23 5.57 11.40 -41.77
C LYS A 23 6.87 10.59 -41.68
N ALA A 24 7.70 10.92 -40.69
CA ALA A 24 8.94 10.22 -40.42
C ALA A 24 9.28 10.25 -38.92
N ASP A 25 10.18 9.37 -38.50
CA ASP A 25 10.78 9.45 -37.17
C ASP A 25 11.74 10.63 -37.07
N LEU A 26 11.68 11.36 -35.96
CA LEU A 26 12.53 12.51 -35.66
C LEU A 26 13.38 12.22 -34.42
N ILE A 27 14.71 12.34 -34.54
CA ILE A 27 15.63 12.31 -33.41
C ILE A 27 16.34 13.65 -33.33
N ILE A 28 16.30 14.29 -32.16
CA ILE A 28 17.09 15.47 -31.81
C ILE A 28 18.07 15.04 -30.72
N ALA A 29 19.34 14.92 -31.09
CA ALA A 29 20.42 14.45 -30.23
C ALA A 29 21.41 15.57 -29.94
N ASN A 30 21.53 15.98 -28.67
CA ASN A 30 22.53 16.95 -28.23
C ASN A 30 23.11 16.55 -26.86
N PRO A 31 24.34 16.00 -26.80
CA PRO A 31 25.00 15.61 -25.54
C PRO A 31 25.10 16.73 -24.49
N SER A 32 25.14 18.00 -24.90
CA SER A 32 25.23 19.15 -24.01
C SER A 32 23.90 19.55 -23.36
N GLY A 33 22.76 19.00 -23.81
CA GLY A 33 21.44 19.26 -23.24
C GLY A 33 20.42 19.78 -24.25
N ILE A 34 19.15 19.69 -23.85
CA ILE A 34 18.01 20.18 -24.64
C ILE A 34 17.05 20.93 -23.72
N ASN A 35 16.80 22.20 -24.01
CA ASN A 35 15.78 23.01 -23.36
C ASN A 35 14.58 23.14 -24.30
N VAL A 36 13.38 22.86 -23.79
CA VAL A 36 12.13 22.98 -24.53
C VAL A 36 11.23 23.96 -23.79
N ASN A 37 10.70 24.96 -24.47
CA ASN A 37 9.75 25.89 -23.86
C ASN A 37 8.72 26.34 -24.90
N GLY A 38 7.57 25.67 -24.97
CA GLY A 38 6.48 25.98 -25.89
C GLY A 38 6.64 25.35 -27.28
N ALA A 39 7.41 24.28 -27.41
CA ALA A 39 7.54 23.59 -28.69
C ALA A 39 6.34 22.70 -28.99
N THR A 40 5.89 22.70 -30.25
CA THR A 40 4.93 21.72 -30.77
C THR A 40 5.56 20.94 -31.92
N ILE A 41 5.56 19.61 -31.86
CA ILE A 41 6.12 18.74 -32.89
C ILE A 41 4.98 18.18 -33.74
N ILE A 42 5.09 18.39 -35.05
CA ILE A 42 4.01 18.18 -36.02
C ILE A 42 4.51 17.24 -37.12
N ASN A 43 3.62 16.32 -37.52
CA ASN A 43 3.83 15.36 -38.61
C ASN A 43 5.01 14.40 -38.39
N SER A 44 5.40 14.15 -37.14
CA SER A 44 6.27 13.04 -36.76
C SER A 44 5.49 11.72 -36.71
N SER A 45 6.14 10.62 -37.09
CA SER A 45 5.67 9.27 -36.71
C SER A 45 6.04 9.01 -35.25
N SER A 46 7.27 9.32 -34.88
CA SER A 46 7.76 9.34 -33.51
C SER A 46 8.78 10.44 -33.29
N THR A 47 8.92 10.88 -32.06
CA THR A 47 9.91 11.87 -31.66
C THR A 47 10.84 11.28 -30.60
N THR A 48 12.15 11.50 -30.73
CA THR A 48 13.11 11.26 -29.65
C THR A 48 13.92 12.52 -29.36
N LEU A 49 13.80 13.02 -28.14
CA LEU A 49 14.71 14.02 -27.58
C LEU A 49 15.74 13.30 -26.73
N SER A 50 17.03 13.48 -27.02
CA SER A 50 18.06 12.77 -26.28
C SER A 50 19.36 13.55 -26.07
N THR A 51 19.95 13.41 -24.88
CA THR A 51 21.27 13.96 -24.56
C THR A 51 22.36 12.94 -24.85
N THR A 52 22.47 12.53 -26.11
CA THR A 52 23.27 11.37 -26.51
C THR A 52 24.20 11.67 -27.67
N THR A 53 25.29 10.90 -27.74
CA THR A 53 26.03 10.67 -28.97
C THR A 53 25.55 9.33 -29.58
N PRO A 54 24.79 9.34 -30.69
CA PRO A 54 24.33 8.12 -31.34
C PRO A 54 25.49 7.32 -31.92
N THR A 55 25.41 6.00 -31.87
CA THR A 55 26.33 5.09 -32.57
C THR A 55 25.62 4.33 -33.66
N TYR A 56 26.35 3.99 -34.72
CA TYR A 56 25.81 3.35 -35.90
C TYR A 56 26.59 2.07 -36.24
N GLU A 57 25.91 1.09 -36.80
CA GLU A 57 26.49 -0.12 -37.37
C GLU A 57 25.84 -0.41 -38.71
N ASN A 58 26.64 -0.62 -39.75
CA ASN A 58 26.19 -0.86 -41.13
C ASN A 58 25.19 0.21 -41.63
N GLY A 59 25.37 1.47 -41.22
CA GLY A 59 24.49 2.58 -41.60
C GLY A 59 23.18 2.69 -40.80
N HIS A 60 22.93 1.77 -39.85
CA HIS A 60 21.76 1.79 -38.98
C HIS A 60 22.13 2.29 -37.59
N LEU A 61 21.19 2.99 -36.94
CA LEU A 61 21.32 3.33 -35.51
C LEU A 61 21.47 2.04 -34.70
N LYS A 62 22.44 1.99 -33.78
CA LYS A 62 22.74 0.83 -32.94
C LYS A 62 22.53 1.10 -31.47
N SER A 63 23.06 2.22 -30.97
CA SER A 63 22.90 2.60 -29.58
C SER A 63 22.91 4.12 -29.38
N LEU A 64 22.44 4.54 -28.21
CA LEU A 64 22.53 5.89 -27.70
C LEU A 64 23.43 5.86 -26.46
N ASN A 65 24.60 6.50 -26.55
CA ASN A 65 25.47 6.69 -25.38
C ASN A 65 25.06 7.97 -24.68
N ILE A 66 24.48 7.87 -23.48
CA ILE A 66 23.89 9.03 -22.82
C ILE A 66 24.96 9.86 -22.12
N SER A 67 24.92 11.17 -22.33
CA SER A 67 25.82 12.12 -21.68
C SER A 67 25.56 12.18 -20.17
N LYS A 68 26.63 12.11 -19.38
CA LYS A 68 26.56 12.16 -17.91
C LYS A 68 26.19 13.55 -17.37
N ASP A 69 26.47 14.59 -18.15
CA ASP A 69 26.22 15.99 -17.78
C ASP A 69 25.02 16.59 -18.54
N GLY A 70 24.58 15.94 -19.62
CA GLY A 70 23.44 16.39 -20.42
C GLY A 70 22.11 16.22 -19.67
N SER A 71 21.29 17.28 -19.69
CA SER A 71 19.94 17.26 -19.15
C SER A 71 18.91 17.71 -20.20
N ILE A 72 17.67 17.24 -20.04
CA ILE A 72 16.52 17.76 -20.78
C ILE A 72 15.67 18.57 -19.82
N ASN A 73 15.38 19.82 -20.18
CA ASN A 73 14.56 20.73 -19.39
C ASN A 73 13.32 21.11 -20.17
N ILE A 74 12.14 20.83 -19.62
CA ILE A 74 10.86 21.30 -20.13
C ILE A 74 10.45 22.52 -19.31
N GLY A 75 10.58 23.70 -19.90
CA GLY A 75 10.20 24.98 -19.33
C GLY A 75 8.70 25.14 -19.14
N ALA A 76 8.29 26.28 -18.58
CA ALA A 76 6.92 26.56 -18.16
C ALA A 76 5.87 26.40 -19.28
N ASP A 77 6.21 26.71 -20.52
CA ASP A 77 5.29 26.63 -21.67
C ASP A 77 5.17 25.20 -22.24
N GLY A 78 5.94 24.26 -21.72
CA GLY A 78 5.76 22.83 -21.98
C GLY A 78 6.25 22.34 -23.34
N LEU A 79 5.79 21.14 -23.69
CA LEU A 79 6.03 20.43 -24.94
C LEU A 79 4.74 19.72 -25.37
N ASN A 80 4.39 19.85 -26.64
CA ASN A 80 3.33 19.07 -27.27
C ASN A 80 3.89 18.24 -28.44
N ASP A 81 3.67 16.93 -28.43
CA ASP A 81 4.04 16.03 -29.53
C ASP A 81 2.80 15.33 -30.09
N ASN A 82 2.51 15.57 -31.36
CA ASN A 82 1.35 15.00 -32.06
C ASN A 82 1.66 13.66 -32.76
N GLY A 83 2.86 13.11 -32.54
CA GLY A 83 3.29 11.81 -33.07
C GLY A 83 2.66 10.62 -32.35
N ASP A 84 3.02 9.40 -32.77
CA ASP A 84 2.51 8.18 -32.14
C ASP A 84 3.10 7.98 -30.73
N TYR A 85 4.38 8.32 -30.55
CA TYR A 85 5.06 8.31 -29.26
C TYR A 85 6.23 9.31 -29.21
N LEU A 86 6.45 9.84 -28.00
CA LEU A 86 7.57 10.69 -27.62
C LEU A 86 8.52 9.92 -26.71
N ASN A 87 9.79 9.82 -27.10
CA ASN A 87 10.88 9.39 -26.25
C ASN A 87 11.63 10.59 -25.68
N VAL A 88 11.91 10.54 -24.38
CA VAL A 88 12.81 11.46 -23.68
C VAL A 88 13.91 10.61 -23.03
N ILE A 89 15.11 10.61 -23.62
CA ILE A 89 16.20 9.71 -23.23
C ILE A 89 17.41 10.55 -22.82
N SER A 90 17.66 10.70 -21.52
CA SER A 90 18.70 11.59 -21.00
C SER A 90 19.23 11.12 -19.66
N ASN A 91 20.28 11.77 -19.15
CA ASN A 91 20.77 11.51 -17.80
C ASN A 91 19.88 12.12 -16.72
N SER A 92 19.23 13.25 -17.03
CA SER A 92 18.16 13.81 -16.19
C SER A 92 17.09 14.53 -17.01
N LEU A 93 15.89 14.60 -16.44
CA LEU A 93 14.74 15.32 -16.98
C LEU A 93 14.17 16.24 -15.90
N LYS A 94 14.09 17.53 -16.20
CA LYS A 94 13.41 18.52 -15.36
C LYS A 94 12.11 18.97 -16.03
N LEU A 95 11.01 18.98 -15.28
CA LEU A 95 9.68 19.36 -15.75
C LEU A 95 9.20 20.58 -14.96
N GLU A 96 9.36 21.76 -15.55
CA GLU A 96 8.77 23.00 -15.04
C GLU A 96 7.39 23.26 -15.64
N GLY A 97 7.17 22.80 -16.88
CA GLY A 97 5.87 22.75 -17.55
C GLY A 97 5.47 21.34 -17.99
N LYS A 98 4.39 21.25 -18.76
CA LYS A 98 3.71 19.99 -19.08
C LYS A 98 4.21 19.40 -20.39
N ILE A 99 4.31 18.06 -20.44
CA ILE A 99 4.43 17.31 -21.69
C ILE A 99 3.05 16.72 -22.02
N TYR A 100 2.60 16.95 -23.25
CA TYR A 100 1.43 16.30 -23.85
C TYR A 100 1.88 15.45 -25.05
N ALA A 101 1.48 14.18 -25.08
CA ALA A 101 1.71 13.29 -26.23
C ALA A 101 0.72 12.11 -26.21
N ASN A 102 0.65 11.33 -27.31
CA ASN A 102 -0.15 10.10 -27.32
C ASN A 102 0.45 9.01 -26.41
N GLU A 103 1.77 8.85 -26.45
CA GLU A 103 2.55 7.98 -25.57
C GLU A 103 3.86 8.69 -25.18
N ILE A 104 4.24 8.63 -23.90
CA ILE A 104 5.49 9.20 -23.39
C ILE A 104 6.36 8.08 -22.83
N ASN A 105 7.57 7.97 -23.33
CA ASN A 105 8.57 7.00 -22.90
C ASN A 105 9.80 7.74 -22.39
N VAL A 106 10.03 7.71 -21.08
CA VAL A 106 11.18 8.36 -20.45
C VAL A 106 12.20 7.31 -20.03
N VAL A 107 13.45 7.52 -20.43
CA VAL A 107 14.59 6.73 -19.95
C VAL A 107 15.62 7.70 -19.37
N ALA A 108 15.68 7.74 -18.04
CA ALA A 108 16.63 8.54 -17.28
C ALA A 108 17.82 7.65 -16.86
N THR A 109 18.92 7.73 -17.61
CA THR A 109 20.12 6.90 -17.41
C THR A 109 21.40 7.63 -17.78
N ASP A 110 22.50 7.31 -17.10
CA ASP A 110 23.86 7.76 -17.43
C ASP A 110 24.64 6.72 -18.25
N GLY A 111 23.98 5.61 -18.61
CA GLY A 111 24.57 4.49 -19.33
C GLY A 111 24.28 4.52 -20.83
N LYS A 112 24.25 3.32 -21.41
CA LYS A 112 24.03 3.11 -22.84
C LYS A 112 22.65 2.51 -23.06
N VAL A 113 21.94 3.01 -24.07
CA VAL A 113 20.67 2.43 -24.53
C VAL A 113 20.90 1.78 -25.89
N SER A 114 20.90 0.46 -25.92
CA SER A 114 21.05 -0.33 -27.16
C SER A 114 19.68 -0.71 -27.73
N LEU A 115 19.61 -0.94 -29.03
CA LEU A 115 18.44 -1.50 -29.70
C LEU A 115 18.51 -3.03 -29.70
N LYS A 116 17.41 -3.71 -29.36
CA LYS A 116 17.32 -5.19 -29.47
C LYS A 116 17.24 -5.63 -30.94
N ASN A 117 16.51 -4.88 -31.76
CA ASN A 117 16.37 -5.08 -33.20
C ASN A 117 16.53 -3.72 -33.91
N THR A 118 17.48 -3.61 -34.84
CA THR A 118 17.75 -2.38 -35.59
C THR A 118 16.60 -1.94 -36.51
N ASN A 119 15.66 -2.84 -36.82
CA ASN A 119 14.52 -2.55 -37.71
C ASN A 119 13.25 -2.09 -36.98
N SER A 120 13.23 -2.06 -35.64
CA SER A 120 12.03 -1.73 -34.86
C SER A 120 12.04 -0.32 -34.26
N GLY A 121 12.98 0.54 -34.69
CA GLY A 121 13.08 1.93 -34.24
C GLY A 121 13.34 2.06 -32.73
N LEU A 122 12.98 3.21 -32.14
CA LEU A 122 13.21 3.49 -30.71
C LEU A 122 11.98 3.25 -29.83
N ARG A 123 11.09 2.31 -30.19
CA ARG A 123 9.96 1.94 -29.32
C ARG A 123 10.47 1.40 -27.98
N GLN A 124 9.74 1.68 -26.90
CA GLN A 124 10.16 1.34 -25.53
C GLN A 124 10.51 -0.15 -25.36
N ASP A 125 9.73 -1.04 -25.97
CA ASP A 125 9.93 -2.49 -25.93
C ASP A 125 11.18 -2.96 -26.69
N ASN A 126 11.70 -2.16 -27.63
CA ASN A 126 12.94 -2.41 -28.36
C ASN A 126 14.19 -1.89 -27.63
N LEU A 127 14.04 -1.09 -26.57
CA LEU A 127 15.17 -0.54 -25.83
C LEU A 127 15.75 -1.57 -24.86
N LYS A 128 17.07 -1.70 -24.83
CA LYS A 128 17.85 -2.40 -23.82
C LYS A 128 18.74 -1.39 -23.10
N ILE A 129 18.45 -1.15 -21.82
CA ILE A 129 19.25 -0.27 -20.99
C ILE A 129 20.44 -1.06 -20.44
N GLU A 130 21.64 -0.65 -20.83
CA GLU A 130 22.92 -1.21 -20.39
C GLU A 130 23.52 -0.25 -19.37
N GLN A 131 23.54 -0.67 -18.10
CA GLN A 131 24.24 0.06 -17.05
C GLN A 131 25.68 -0.42 -17.01
N GLU A 132 26.63 0.52 -17.09
CA GLU A 132 28.03 0.23 -16.79
C GLU A 132 28.13 -0.14 -15.30
N GLY A 133 28.85 -1.22 -14.97
CA GLY A 133 29.02 -1.62 -13.57
C GLY A 133 29.74 -0.52 -12.77
N GLY A 134 29.23 -0.17 -11.59
CA GLY A 134 29.84 0.84 -10.72
C GLY A 134 28.82 1.51 -9.79
N SER A 135 29.29 2.45 -8.96
CA SER A 135 28.41 3.35 -8.20
C SER A 135 27.78 4.37 -9.14
N HIS A 136 26.46 4.36 -9.30
CA HIS A 136 25.76 5.36 -10.10
C HIS A 136 25.67 6.70 -9.35
N PRO A 137 25.60 7.83 -10.04
CA PRO A 137 25.41 9.12 -9.41
C PRO A 137 24.13 9.11 -8.57
N LYS A 138 24.27 9.35 -7.26
CA LYS A 138 23.12 9.59 -6.39
C LYS A 138 22.48 10.92 -6.79
N GLY A 139 21.18 10.91 -7.05
CA GLY A 139 20.49 12.16 -7.36
C GLY A 139 19.07 11.95 -7.88
N VAL A 140 18.43 13.07 -8.20
CA VAL A 140 17.11 13.09 -8.84
C VAL A 140 17.32 12.96 -10.35
N SER A 141 16.81 11.89 -10.95
CA SER A 141 16.87 11.65 -12.39
C SER A 141 15.71 12.30 -13.14
N ILE A 142 14.55 12.39 -12.49
CA ILE A 142 13.35 13.05 -13.00
C ILE A 142 12.82 13.95 -11.89
N ASP A 143 12.77 15.26 -12.12
CA ASP A 143 12.28 16.24 -11.16
C ASP A 143 11.15 17.06 -11.77
N SER A 144 9.92 16.85 -11.28
CA SER A 144 8.76 17.65 -11.67
C SER A 144 8.47 18.71 -10.64
N SER A 145 8.33 19.95 -11.10
CA SER A 145 7.72 21.04 -10.34
C SER A 145 6.21 20.81 -10.17
N ALA A 146 5.57 21.64 -9.34
CA ALA A 146 4.11 21.63 -9.16
C ALA A 146 3.32 22.05 -10.41
N LEU A 147 3.94 22.79 -11.33
CA LEU A 147 3.35 23.17 -12.62
C LEU A 147 3.74 22.20 -13.74
N GLY A 148 4.76 21.38 -13.50
CA GLY A 148 5.22 20.33 -14.39
C GLY A 148 4.28 19.14 -14.46
N GLY A 149 4.51 18.27 -15.44
CA GLY A 149 3.80 17.01 -15.52
C GLY A 149 3.90 16.32 -16.88
N MET A 150 3.33 15.14 -16.96
CA MET A 150 3.20 14.34 -18.17
C MET A 150 1.75 13.89 -18.31
N TYR A 151 1.19 14.05 -19.50
CA TYR A 151 -0.20 13.72 -19.81
C TYR A 151 -0.22 12.97 -21.15
N ALA A 152 -0.63 11.71 -21.12
CA ALA A 152 -0.65 10.88 -22.33
C ALA A 152 -1.65 9.73 -22.26
N GLY A 153 -1.91 9.07 -23.39
CA GLY A 153 -2.62 7.80 -23.39
C GLY A 153 -1.85 6.72 -22.62
N LYS A 154 -0.53 6.68 -22.78
CA LYS A 154 0.37 5.76 -22.08
C LYS A 154 1.65 6.47 -21.63
N ILE A 155 2.15 6.12 -20.45
CA ILE A 155 3.41 6.64 -19.93
C ILE A 155 4.28 5.48 -19.42
N ASN A 156 5.51 5.38 -19.90
CA ASN A 156 6.53 4.46 -19.40
C ASN A 156 7.74 5.25 -18.92
N ILE A 157 8.19 5.01 -17.69
CA ILE A 157 9.33 5.69 -17.09
C ILE A 157 10.31 4.65 -16.57
N ILE A 158 11.56 4.77 -16.99
CA ILE A 158 12.68 3.97 -16.50
C ILE A 158 13.73 4.93 -15.92
N SER A 159 14.10 4.74 -14.66
CA SER A 159 15.17 5.49 -13.99
C SER A 159 16.21 4.54 -13.46
N THR A 160 17.45 4.67 -13.93
CA THR A 160 18.55 3.80 -13.51
C THR A 160 19.35 4.32 -12.34
N LYS A 161 19.19 5.60 -11.96
CA LYS A 161 20.00 6.22 -10.92
C LYS A 161 19.63 5.70 -9.53
N ASP A 162 20.67 5.48 -8.72
CA ASP A 162 20.52 5.21 -7.29
C ASP A 162 20.07 6.47 -6.52
N GLY A 163 19.49 6.28 -5.33
CA GLY A 163 19.05 7.39 -4.46
C GLY A 163 17.65 7.87 -4.80
N ALA A 164 17.39 9.18 -4.82
CA ALA A 164 16.03 9.74 -4.91
C ALA A 164 15.29 9.52 -6.24
N GLY A 165 15.94 8.95 -7.26
CA GLY A 165 15.33 8.44 -8.50
C GLY A 165 14.39 9.42 -9.21
N ILE A 166 13.13 9.47 -8.78
CA ILE A 166 12.06 10.29 -9.33
C ILE A 166 11.44 11.15 -8.22
N ASN A 167 11.41 12.47 -8.42
CA ASN A 167 10.60 13.40 -7.62
C ASN A 167 9.45 13.97 -8.47
N ASN A 168 8.20 13.70 -8.07
CA ASN A 168 7.01 14.21 -8.72
C ASN A 168 6.23 15.16 -7.81
N LYS A 169 6.35 16.47 -8.01
CA LYS A 169 5.47 17.48 -7.36
C LYS A 169 4.27 17.87 -8.22
N GLY A 170 4.27 17.49 -9.49
CA GLY A 170 3.26 17.84 -10.48
C GLY A 170 2.23 16.74 -10.68
N ALA A 171 1.89 16.47 -11.93
CA ALA A 171 0.98 15.39 -12.30
C ALA A 171 1.55 14.52 -13.41
N ILE A 172 1.70 13.22 -13.15
CA ILE A 172 2.02 12.19 -14.14
C ILE A 172 0.78 11.32 -14.28
N LEU A 173 -0.01 11.58 -15.33
CA LEU A 173 -1.34 11.01 -15.52
C LEU A 173 -1.45 10.38 -16.91
N ALA A 174 -1.86 9.12 -16.96
CA ALA A 174 -2.12 8.42 -18.21
C ALA A 174 -3.59 8.01 -18.36
N ASP A 175 -4.14 8.01 -19.58
CA ASP A 175 -5.50 7.51 -19.77
C ASP A 175 -5.56 5.98 -19.64
N SER A 176 -4.69 5.26 -20.34
CA SER A 176 -4.69 3.80 -20.37
C SER A 176 -3.74 3.17 -19.36
N SER A 177 -2.47 3.55 -19.35
CA SER A 177 -1.48 2.87 -18.51
C SER A 177 -0.29 3.72 -18.12
N LEU A 178 0.17 3.56 -16.88
CA LEU A 178 1.40 4.13 -16.36
C LEU A 178 2.31 3.02 -15.83
N LYS A 179 3.54 2.93 -16.34
CA LYS A 179 4.57 2.04 -15.80
C LYS A 179 5.78 2.85 -15.34
N ILE A 180 6.21 2.61 -14.11
CA ILE A 180 7.41 3.22 -13.52
C ILE A 180 8.33 2.11 -13.04
N ASP A 181 9.58 2.13 -13.50
CA ASP A 181 10.65 1.25 -13.05
C ASP A 181 11.85 2.11 -12.61
N ALA A 182 12.02 2.26 -11.30
CA ALA A 182 13.07 3.08 -10.71
C ALA A 182 14.00 2.20 -9.88
N ASN A 183 15.31 2.29 -10.13
CA ASN A 183 16.31 1.67 -9.28
C ASN A 183 16.39 2.36 -7.90
N GLY A 184 16.14 3.67 -7.87
CA GLY A 184 16.10 4.50 -6.68
C GLY A 184 14.71 4.58 -6.04
N ASP A 185 14.50 5.66 -5.29
CA ASP A 185 13.25 6.02 -4.67
C ASP A 185 12.33 6.74 -5.66
N LEU A 186 11.03 6.63 -5.41
CA LEU A 186 9.98 7.40 -6.06
C LEU A 186 9.32 8.25 -4.97
N ILE A 187 9.51 9.57 -5.04
CA ILE A 187 8.90 10.55 -4.15
C ILE A 187 7.75 11.21 -4.89
N ASN A 188 6.53 10.98 -4.43
CA ASN A 188 5.32 11.61 -4.95
C ASN A 188 4.83 12.67 -3.96
N GLU A 189 4.93 13.93 -4.38
CA GLU A 189 4.41 15.13 -3.72
C GLU A 189 3.17 15.71 -4.45
N GLY A 190 2.78 15.09 -5.58
CA GLY A 190 1.65 15.52 -6.41
C GLY A 190 0.70 14.37 -6.76
N LYS A 191 0.37 14.23 -8.05
CA LYS A 191 -0.54 13.18 -8.56
C LYS A 191 0.20 12.21 -9.48
N LEU A 192 -0.04 10.92 -9.28
CA LEU A 192 0.53 9.85 -10.08
C LEU A 192 -0.54 8.79 -10.35
N GLY A 193 -0.76 8.40 -11.60
CA GLY A 193 -1.80 7.43 -11.86
C GLY A 193 -2.22 7.24 -13.31
N SER A 194 -3.24 6.41 -13.49
CA SER A 194 -3.92 6.27 -14.77
C SER A 194 -5.40 5.93 -14.62
N ASN A 195 -6.22 6.08 -15.66
CA ASN A 195 -7.60 5.59 -15.61
C ASN A 195 -7.69 4.05 -15.79
N GLY A 196 -6.60 3.40 -16.24
CA GLY A 196 -6.52 1.95 -16.40
C GLY A 196 -5.51 1.29 -15.44
N GLN A 197 -4.38 0.83 -15.98
CA GLN A 197 -3.37 0.05 -15.25
C GLN A 197 -2.18 0.92 -14.84
N THR A 198 -1.85 0.94 -13.56
CA THR A 198 -0.59 1.51 -13.06
C THR A 198 0.28 0.42 -12.44
N GLN A 199 1.55 0.38 -12.81
CA GLN A 199 2.57 -0.52 -12.23
C GLN A 199 3.77 0.32 -11.79
N ILE A 200 4.14 0.19 -10.52
CA ILE A 200 5.27 0.90 -9.92
C ILE A 200 6.24 -0.13 -9.35
N SER A 201 7.47 -0.11 -9.84
CA SER A 201 8.63 -0.83 -9.29
C SER A 201 9.65 0.20 -8.85
N SER A 202 10.03 0.20 -7.58
CA SER A 202 10.95 1.19 -6.99
C SER A 202 11.67 0.58 -5.79
N LYS A 203 12.78 1.15 -5.34
CA LYS A 203 13.36 0.78 -4.04
C LYS A 203 12.44 1.22 -2.90
N THR A 204 12.10 2.50 -2.90
CA THR A 204 11.13 3.10 -1.96
C THR A 204 10.04 3.80 -2.75
N VAL A 205 8.79 3.68 -2.32
CA VAL A 205 7.69 4.53 -2.80
C VAL A 205 7.24 5.41 -1.64
N SER A 206 7.50 6.71 -1.72
CA SER A 206 7.13 7.69 -0.71
C SER A 206 6.01 8.58 -1.25
N ASN A 207 4.78 8.40 -0.75
CA ASN A 207 3.61 9.19 -1.11
C ASN A 207 3.31 10.20 0.00
N GLN A 208 3.66 11.46 -0.25
CA GLN A 208 3.66 12.52 0.76
C GLN A 208 2.25 13.01 1.11
N LYS A 209 2.16 13.81 2.16
CA LYS A 209 0.89 14.42 2.60
C LYS A 209 0.26 15.22 1.45
N GLY A 210 -1.04 15.03 1.23
CA GLY A 210 -1.78 15.71 0.16
C GLY A 210 -1.56 15.13 -1.24
N SER A 211 -0.66 14.14 -1.37
CA SER A 211 -0.34 13.49 -2.64
C SER A 211 -1.25 12.29 -2.91
N LYS A 212 -1.40 11.92 -4.18
CA LYS A 212 -2.29 10.84 -4.61
C LYS A 212 -1.61 9.91 -5.61
N ILE A 213 -1.64 8.61 -5.33
CA ILE A 213 -1.39 7.54 -6.29
C ILE A 213 -2.71 6.83 -6.57
N SER A 214 -3.16 6.81 -7.83
CA SER A 214 -4.44 6.17 -8.14
C SER A 214 -4.55 5.53 -9.51
N ALA A 215 -5.23 4.38 -9.58
CA ALA A 215 -5.58 3.74 -10.85
C ALA A 215 -6.84 2.87 -10.76
N SER A 216 -7.35 2.37 -11.89
CA SER A 216 -8.33 1.28 -11.82
C SER A 216 -7.68 0.00 -11.29
N ASN A 217 -6.51 -0.36 -11.81
CA ASN A 217 -5.70 -1.48 -11.33
C ASN A 217 -4.29 -0.97 -10.98
N LEU A 218 -3.92 -1.03 -9.70
CA LEU A 218 -2.65 -0.51 -9.19
C LEU A 218 -1.80 -1.63 -8.59
N GLY A 219 -0.60 -1.83 -9.14
CA GLY A 219 0.43 -2.70 -8.59
C GLY A 219 1.64 -1.91 -8.12
N ILE A 220 2.04 -2.07 -6.86
CA ILE A 220 3.25 -1.50 -6.28
C ILE A 220 4.17 -2.63 -5.82
N LYS A 221 5.41 -2.63 -6.29
CA LYS A 221 6.49 -3.51 -5.82
C LYS A 221 7.64 -2.62 -5.33
N ALA A 222 7.96 -2.71 -4.05
CA ALA A 222 9.09 -1.95 -3.48
C ALA A 222 9.74 -2.69 -2.32
N SER A 223 10.89 -2.23 -1.84
CA SER A 223 11.38 -2.66 -0.51
C SER A 223 10.62 -1.94 0.60
N SER A 224 10.32 -0.66 0.41
CA SER A 224 9.57 0.15 1.38
C SER A 224 8.47 0.96 0.70
N VAL A 225 7.27 0.98 1.29
CA VAL A 225 6.18 1.90 0.93
C VAL A 225 5.88 2.79 2.12
N GLU A 226 6.06 4.09 1.94
CA GLU A 226 5.79 5.12 2.95
C GLU A 226 4.62 5.98 2.48
N ASN A 227 3.49 5.88 3.16
CA ASN A 227 2.29 6.59 2.78
C ASN A 227 1.86 7.58 3.86
N ARG A 228 1.82 8.86 3.49
CA ARG A 228 1.23 9.97 4.24
C ARG A 228 0.11 10.67 3.46
N GLY A 229 -0.10 10.28 2.21
CA GLY A 229 -1.15 10.76 1.31
C GLY A 229 -2.24 9.72 1.08
N ASN A 230 -2.71 9.62 -0.15
CA ASN A 230 -3.72 8.65 -0.57
C ASN A 230 -3.17 7.70 -1.64
N ILE A 231 -3.28 6.40 -1.40
CA ILE A 231 -3.09 5.33 -2.38
C ILE A 231 -4.45 4.65 -2.57
N GLN A 232 -5.05 4.76 -3.76
CA GLN A 232 -6.39 4.22 -4.02
C GLN A 232 -6.49 3.53 -5.38
N ALA A 233 -7.21 2.42 -5.45
CA ALA A 233 -7.57 1.81 -6.73
C ALA A 233 -8.89 1.03 -6.69
N ASN A 234 -9.37 0.49 -7.81
CA ASN A 234 -10.41 -0.53 -7.74
C ASN A 234 -9.79 -1.85 -7.25
N THR A 235 -8.73 -2.28 -7.94
CA THR A 235 -7.88 -3.39 -7.54
C THR A 235 -6.50 -2.87 -7.15
N LEU A 236 -6.09 -3.08 -5.90
CA LEU A 236 -4.81 -2.64 -5.36
C LEU A 236 -3.98 -3.84 -4.90
N LYS A 237 -2.78 -3.99 -5.45
CA LYS A 237 -1.77 -4.93 -4.97
C LYS A 237 -0.51 -4.20 -4.52
N ILE A 238 -0.10 -4.37 -3.27
CA ILE A 238 1.16 -3.88 -2.74
C ILE A 238 2.00 -5.07 -2.28
N LYS A 239 3.23 -5.16 -2.77
CA LYS A 239 4.24 -6.10 -2.30
C LYS A 239 5.47 -5.32 -1.85
N ALA A 240 5.77 -5.34 -0.55
CA ALA A 240 6.95 -4.68 -0.03
C ALA A 240 7.48 -5.29 1.25
N ASP A 241 8.78 -5.22 1.53
CA ASP A 241 9.31 -5.72 2.81
C ASP A 241 8.72 -4.93 3.98
N ARG A 242 8.57 -3.61 3.82
CA ARG A 242 8.03 -2.71 4.83
C ARG A 242 6.94 -1.80 4.25
N ILE A 243 5.84 -1.67 4.98
CA ILE A 243 4.79 -0.70 4.69
C ILE A 243 4.57 0.17 5.93
N ASP A 244 4.78 1.47 5.78
CA ASP A 244 4.51 2.49 6.79
C ASP A 244 3.39 3.41 6.31
N ASN A 245 2.19 3.22 6.83
CA ASN A 245 1.05 4.10 6.60
C ASN A 245 0.87 5.02 7.82
N ILE A 246 1.14 6.32 7.64
CA ILE A 246 1.20 7.31 8.73
C ILE A 246 0.31 8.49 8.37
N LYS A 247 -0.83 8.66 9.05
CA LYS A 247 -1.86 9.67 8.69
C LYS A 247 -2.38 9.56 7.24
N GLY A 248 -2.02 8.50 6.53
CA GLY A 248 -2.37 8.24 5.14
C GLY A 248 -3.55 7.28 5.00
N SER A 249 -4.00 7.12 3.76
CA SER A 249 -5.02 6.14 3.39
C SER A 249 -4.51 5.22 2.30
N ILE A 250 -4.68 3.91 2.49
CA ILE A 250 -4.50 2.86 1.49
C ILE A 250 -5.85 2.18 1.33
N SER A 251 -6.49 2.33 0.18
CA SER A 251 -7.87 1.87 -0.02
C SER A 251 -8.09 1.22 -1.37
N SER A 252 -9.04 0.29 -1.41
CA SER A 252 -9.55 -0.24 -2.67
C SER A 252 -11.08 -0.17 -2.70
N SER A 253 -11.67 -0.31 -3.89
CA SER A 253 -13.13 -0.40 -4.05
C SER A 253 -13.62 -1.80 -4.46
N SER A 254 -12.71 -2.72 -4.80
CA SER A 254 -13.05 -4.08 -5.27
C SER A 254 -12.08 -5.15 -4.76
N ALA A 255 -10.77 -4.90 -4.73
CA ALA A 255 -9.84 -5.86 -4.14
C ALA A 255 -8.57 -5.19 -3.62
N LEU A 256 -8.18 -5.56 -2.41
CA LEU A 256 -6.94 -5.15 -1.75
C LEU A 256 -6.09 -6.38 -1.45
N LYS A 257 -4.86 -6.41 -1.97
CA LYS A 257 -3.86 -7.40 -1.60
C LYS A 257 -2.60 -6.71 -1.09
N ILE A 258 -2.23 -7.01 0.15
CA ILE A 258 -0.98 -6.56 0.75
C ILE A 258 -0.15 -7.79 1.11
N GLU A 259 1.08 -7.84 0.60
CA GLU A 259 2.12 -8.80 0.98
C GLU A 259 3.29 -8.01 1.56
N ALA A 260 3.57 -8.16 2.85
CA ALA A 260 4.72 -7.50 3.48
C ALA A 260 5.47 -8.37 4.49
N ARG A 261 6.67 -7.95 4.90
CA ARG A 261 7.31 -8.51 6.10
C ARG A 261 6.77 -7.81 7.34
N SER A 262 6.73 -6.48 7.29
CA SER A 262 6.22 -5.63 8.37
C SER A 262 5.25 -4.58 7.83
N LEU A 263 4.07 -4.52 8.45
CA LEU A 263 3.04 -3.52 8.15
C LEU A 263 2.77 -2.67 9.39
N SER A 264 3.04 -1.37 9.30
CA SER A 264 2.71 -0.36 10.31
C SER A 264 1.60 0.55 9.79
N ASN A 265 0.51 0.64 10.55
CA ASN A 265 -0.60 1.55 10.29
C ASN A 265 -0.82 2.41 11.53
N LYS A 266 -0.42 3.69 11.48
CA LYS A 266 -0.38 4.53 12.68
C LYS A 266 -0.87 5.96 12.49
N ASP A 267 -1.12 6.63 13.61
CA ASP A 267 -1.53 8.04 13.66
C ASP A 267 -2.79 8.32 12.82
N ARG A 268 -3.89 7.62 13.07
CA ARG A 268 -5.17 7.74 12.34
C ARG A 268 -5.09 7.35 10.86
N ALA A 269 -4.06 6.62 10.48
CA ALA A 269 -3.97 6.03 9.16
C ALA A 269 -5.05 4.96 8.96
N VAL A 270 -5.51 4.82 7.72
CA VAL A 270 -6.57 3.86 7.34
C VAL A 270 -6.05 2.93 6.25
N ILE A 271 -6.26 1.64 6.44
CA ILE A 271 -6.13 0.60 5.41
C ILE A 271 -7.50 -0.04 5.23
N GLY A 272 -8.06 -0.02 4.02
CA GLY A 272 -9.38 -0.62 3.74
C GLY A 272 -10.34 0.26 2.94
N ALA A 273 -11.58 -0.24 2.76
CA ALA A 273 -12.62 0.37 1.92
C ALA A 273 -12.87 1.85 2.21
N ALA A 274 -12.71 2.69 1.20
CA ALA A 274 -13.12 4.09 1.24
C ALA A 274 -14.54 4.24 0.65
N LYS A 275 -15.53 4.44 1.53
CA LYS A 275 -16.71 5.30 1.26
C LYS A 275 -17.25 5.86 2.59
N SER A 276 -16.84 7.09 2.88
CA SER A 276 -17.22 7.87 4.07
C SER A 276 -18.55 8.58 3.87
N GLU A 277 -19.69 7.92 4.11
CA GLU A 277 -20.98 8.62 4.31
C GLU A 277 -21.89 8.06 5.43
N ARG A 278 -21.49 7.06 6.22
CA ARG A 278 -22.35 6.44 7.26
C ARG A 278 -21.98 6.75 8.71
N LEU A 279 -21.48 7.96 8.99
CA LEU A 279 -21.18 8.48 10.34
C LEU A 279 -22.42 8.66 11.27
N LYS A 280 -23.58 8.06 10.97
CA LYS A 280 -24.82 8.20 11.75
C LYS A 280 -25.45 6.91 12.27
N GLU A 281 -24.90 5.73 11.99
CA GLU A 281 -25.60 4.44 12.26
C GLU A 281 -24.85 3.49 13.20
N LEU A 282 -24.06 4.01 14.14
CA LEU A 282 -23.58 3.25 15.29
C LEU A 282 -23.88 3.99 16.58
N SER A 283 -25.17 4.32 16.77
CA SER A 283 -25.72 4.69 18.07
C SER A 283 -25.47 3.53 19.05
N LEU A 284 -24.34 3.58 19.72
CA LEU A 284 -24.08 2.93 20.99
C LEU A 284 -23.59 4.02 21.95
N ASP A 285 -24.50 4.95 22.25
CA ASP A 285 -24.44 5.68 23.52
C ASP A 285 -24.73 4.62 24.62
N GLU A 286 -24.06 4.59 25.77
CA GLU A 286 -23.99 5.73 26.65
C GLU A 286 -22.66 5.85 27.42
N SER A 287 -22.15 7.08 27.40
CA SER A 287 -21.33 7.73 28.43
C SER A 287 -19.80 7.62 28.38
N LYS A 288 -19.22 8.67 27.75
CA LYS A 288 -17.90 9.31 28.00
C LYS A 288 -16.63 8.62 27.46
N ASP A 289 -16.14 9.20 26.34
CA ASP A 289 -14.75 9.23 25.82
C ASP A 289 -14.05 7.87 25.51
N SER A 290 -13.29 7.66 24.43
CA SER A 290 -12.86 8.52 23.32
C SER A 290 -12.31 7.63 22.19
N PHE A 291 -13.12 7.32 21.17
CA PHE A 291 -12.62 6.87 19.85
C PHE A 291 -13.51 7.43 18.75
N LYS A 292 -13.33 8.71 18.41
CA LYS A 292 -13.83 9.26 17.13
C LYS A 292 -12.85 8.89 16.01
N THR A 293 -12.72 7.60 15.72
CA THR A 293 -12.36 7.13 14.37
C THR A 293 -13.67 6.76 13.69
N GLY A 294 -14.00 7.47 12.61
CA GLY A 294 -15.22 7.23 11.85
C GLY A 294 -15.22 5.79 11.34
N ALA A 295 -16.04 4.93 11.93
CA ALA A 295 -16.23 3.57 11.46
C ALA A 295 -16.97 3.59 10.12
N ILE A 296 -16.27 3.21 9.06
CA ILE A 296 -16.86 2.93 7.75
C ILE A 296 -16.96 1.40 7.66
N PRO A 297 -18.17 0.81 7.72
CA PRO A 297 -18.31 -0.59 7.35
C PRO A 297 -17.94 -0.74 5.86
N PRO A 298 -17.12 -1.73 5.49
CA PRO A 298 -16.71 -1.91 4.10
C PRO A 298 -17.90 -2.23 3.18
N SER A 299 -17.75 -1.96 1.88
CA SER A 299 -18.76 -2.30 0.86
C SER A 299 -18.73 -3.78 0.51
N LYS A 300 -19.91 -4.39 0.26
CA LYS A 300 -20.15 -5.85 0.12
C LYS A 300 -19.29 -6.64 -0.89
N ASN A 301 -18.45 -6.00 -1.72
CA ASN A 301 -17.75 -6.66 -2.83
C ASN A 301 -16.22 -6.50 -2.81
N GLU A 302 -15.60 -6.10 -1.68
CA GLU A 302 -14.12 -6.03 -1.60
C GLU A 302 -13.51 -7.36 -1.15
N LEU A 303 -12.60 -7.96 -1.94
CA LEU A 303 -11.72 -9.03 -1.47
C LEU A 303 -10.48 -8.40 -0.81
N SER A 304 -10.17 -8.76 0.44
CA SER A 304 -9.02 -8.18 1.15
C SER A 304 -8.12 -9.25 1.73
N ILE A 305 -6.91 -9.37 1.18
CA ILE A 305 -5.88 -10.30 1.69
C ILE A 305 -4.71 -9.47 2.23
N ILE A 306 -4.38 -9.67 3.50
CA ILE A 306 -3.20 -9.07 4.13
C ILE A 306 -2.34 -10.22 4.66
N SER A 307 -1.14 -10.35 4.11
CA SER A 307 -0.13 -11.31 4.56
C SER A 307 1.09 -10.53 5.06
N ALA A 308 1.46 -10.73 6.33
CA ALA A 308 2.63 -10.12 6.94
C ALA A 308 3.23 -10.98 8.05
N ASP A 309 4.53 -10.84 8.33
CA ASP A 309 5.10 -11.48 9.53
C ASP A 309 4.62 -10.72 10.78
N HIS A 310 4.64 -9.38 10.70
CA HIS A 310 4.16 -8.50 11.77
C HIS A 310 3.18 -7.45 11.26
N ILE A 311 2.08 -7.28 11.98
CA ILE A 311 1.16 -6.15 11.81
C ILE A 311 1.14 -5.33 13.09
N SER A 312 1.36 -4.02 12.95
CA SER A 312 1.25 -3.03 14.01
C SER A 312 0.27 -1.95 13.60
N ASN A 313 -0.89 -1.93 14.24
CA ASN A 313 -1.91 -0.89 14.11
C ASN A 313 -1.90 -0.09 15.41
N ILE A 314 -1.45 1.17 15.37
CA ILE A 314 -1.28 2.01 16.56
C ILE A 314 -1.99 3.34 16.34
N GLY A 315 -3.14 3.55 16.98
CA GLY A 315 -3.97 4.72 16.69
C GLY A 315 -4.57 4.74 15.28
N GLY A 316 -4.49 3.64 14.53
CA GLY A 316 -4.98 3.51 13.15
C GLY A 316 -6.28 2.71 13.02
N ALA A 317 -6.73 2.52 11.78
CA ALA A 317 -7.83 1.63 11.44
C ALA A 317 -7.45 0.68 10.30
N ILE A 318 -7.71 -0.62 10.48
CA ILE A 318 -7.66 -1.62 9.41
C ILE A 318 -9.08 -2.18 9.22
N LEU A 319 -9.64 -1.98 8.04
CA LEU A 319 -11.03 -2.29 7.70
C LEU A 319 -11.05 -3.23 6.50
N SER A 320 -11.63 -4.41 6.64
CA SER A 320 -11.45 -5.49 5.66
C SER A 320 -12.71 -6.33 5.51
N ASN A 321 -13.08 -6.67 4.27
CA ASN A 321 -14.41 -7.18 3.93
C ASN A 321 -14.49 -8.68 3.63
N GLU A 322 -13.37 -9.38 3.43
CA GLU A 322 -13.32 -10.82 3.11
C GLU A 322 -11.96 -11.36 3.57
N SER A 323 -11.68 -11.22 4.86
CA SER A 323 -10.30 -11.22 5.35
C SER A 323 -9.74 -12.63 5.53
N TYR A 324 -8.85 -13.00 4.61
CA TYR A 324 -7.76 -13.92 4.92
C TYR A 324 -6.59 -13.07 5.45
N LEU A 325 -6.40 -13.09 6.77
CA LEU A 325 -5.30 -12.43 7.45
C LEU A 325 -4.24 -13.49 7.77
N ASP A 326 -3.15 -13.46 7.02
CA ASP A 326 -2.04 -14.40 7.16
C ASP A 326 -0.91 -13.73 7.94
N ILE A 327 -0.86 -13.96 9.25
CA ILE A 327 0.13 -13.36 10.14
C ILE A 327 1.05 -14.43 10.68
N LYS A 328 2.34 -14.33 10.39
CA LYS A 328 3.29 -15.38 10.77
C LYS A 328 3.83 -15.25 12.18
N GLU A 329 3.89 -14.05 12.75
CA GLU A 329 4.51 -13.83 14.06
C GLU A 329 3.62 -13.06 15.04
N SER A 330 3.24 -11.82 14.71
CA SER A 330 2.50 -10.99 15.67
C SER A 330 1.52 -9.99 15.07
N LEU A 331 0.42 -9.80 15.79
CA LEU A 331 -0.59 -8.78 15.57
C LEU A 331 -0.64 -7.85 16.79
N LEU A 332 -0.30 -6.58 16.61
CA LEU A 332 -0.48 -5.53 17.61
C LEU A 332 -1.60 -4.58 17.14
N ASN A 333 -2.64 -4.45 17.95
CA ASN A 333 -3.71 -3.47 17.81
C ASN A 333 -3.73 -2.63 19.10
N ASP A 334 -3.19 -1.43 19.06
CA ASP A 334 -2.98 -0.56 20.22
C ASP A 334 -3.67 0.79 20.04
N ASN A 335 -4.60 1.12 20.95
CA ASN A 335 -5.42 2.33 20.87
C ASN A 335 -6.07 2.49 19.47
N SER A 336 -6.54 1.40 18.87
CA SER A 336 -6.89 1.34 17.44
C SER A 336 -8.09 0.43 17.14
N LEU A 337 -8.56 0.53 15.89
CA LEU A 337 -9.69 -0.25 15.39
C LEU A 337 -9.24 -1.27 14.34
N MET A 338 -9.71 -2.51 14.47
CA MET A 338 -9.72 -3.48 13.40
C MET A 338 -11.12 -4.01 13.18
N VAL A 339 -11.58 -4.01 11.93
CA VAL A 339 -12.87 -4.58 11.53
C VAL A 339 -12.63 -5.52 10.37
N LEU A 340 -12.99 -6.79 10.57
CA LEU A 340 -12.86 -7.85 9.59
C LEU A 340 -14.22 -8.50 9.37
N ARG A 341 -14.45 -9.11 8.21
CA ARG A 341 -15.70 -9.85 7.98
C ARG A 341 -15.70 -11.20 8.69
N ALA A 342 -14.71 -12.03 8.40
CA ALA A 342 -14.49 -13.32 9.03
C ALA A 342 -13.00 -13.47 9.31
N LEU A 343 -12.62 -14.33 10.24
CA LEU A 343 -11.22 -14.64 10.51
C LEU A 343 -11.08 -16.08 11.01
N ASP A 344 -10.27 -16.87 10.33
CA ASP A 344 -9.75 -18.15 10.82
C ASP A 344 -8.25 -18.19 10.59
N SER A 345 -7.49 -17.94 11.65
CA SER A 345 -6.03 -17.79 11.53
C SER A 345 -5.29 -18.31 12.76
N GLU A 346 -4.07 -18.77 12.51
CA GLU A 346 -3.06 -18.94 13.54
C GLU A 346 -2.24 -17.66 13.65
N ILE A 347 -2.31 -17.00 14.79
CA ILE A 347 -1.56 -15.78 15.09
C ILE A 347 -0.80 -16.06 16.39
N PRO A 348 0.52 -16.35 16.33
CA PRO A 348 1.26 -16.78 17.51
C PRO A 348 1.16 -15.81 18.68
N ASN A 349 1.20 -14.50 18.40
CA ASN A 349 1.04 -13.47 19.43
C ASN A 349 0.05 -12.40 18.98
N PHE A 350 -1.09 -12.31 19.64
CA PHE A 350 -2.10 -11.27 19.41
C PHE A 350 -2.20 -10.34 20.63
N TYR A 351 -1.90 -9.06 20.42
CA TYR A 351 -1.94 -8.02 21.43
C TYR A 351 -2.99 -6.97 21.05
N ASN A 352 -4.11 -6.96 21.74
CA ASN A 352 -5.18 -5.97 21.65
C ASN A 352 -5.17 -5.13 22.93
N LEU A 353 -4.58 -3.93 22.85
CA LEU A 353 -4.16 -3.15 24.02
C LEU A 353 -4.72 -1.71 23.99
N SER A 354 -4.67 -1.05 25.16
CA SER A 354 -4.91 0.39 25.30
C SER A 354 -6.26 0.89 24.77
N GLY A 355 -7.36 0.19 25.09
CA GLY A 355 -8.71 0.59 24.65
C GLY A 355 -9.04 0.18 23.21
N SER A 356 -8.19 -0.63 22.59
CA SER A 356 -8.40 -1.10 21.23
C SER A 356 -9.69 -1.90 21.07
N THR A 357 -10.24 -1.84 19.86
CA THR A 357 -11.42 -2.62 19.46
C THR A 357 -11.09 -3.47 18.25
N PHE A 358 -11.31 -4.78 18.37
CA PHE A 358 -11.16 -5.76 17.30
C PHE A 358 -12.52 -6.42 17.05
N ILE A 359 -13.07 -6.24 15.84
CA ILE A 359 -14.41 -6.70 15.47
C ILE A 359 -14.32 -7.66 14.29
N VAL A 360 -15.00 -8.80 14.41
CA VAL A 360 -15.23 -9.75 13.31
C VAL A 360 -16.72 -9.98 13.13
N GLN A 361 -17.23 -9.84 11.90
CA GLN A 361 -18.68 -9.73 11.64
C GLN A 361 -19.41 -11.08 11.51
N GLU A 362 -18.76 -12.13 11.01
CA GLU A 362 -19.42 -13.42 10.74
C GLU A 362 -18.93 -14.53 11.67
N GLY A 363 -17.62 -14.64 11.89
CA GLY A 363 -17.07 -15.67 12.76
C GLY A 363 -15.59 -15.47 13.03
N LEU A 364 -15.17 -15.81 14.24
CA LEU A 364 -13.80 -15.64 14.73
C LEU A 364 -13.25 -17.00 15.17
N SER A 365 -12.18 -17.46 14.54
CA SER A 365 -11.37 -18.59 14.96
C SER A 365 -9.93 -18.11 15.05
N LEU A 366 -9.38 -18.10 16.26
CA LEU A 366 -7.99 -17.73 16.49
C LEU A 366 -7.29 -18.79 17.31
N ARG A 367 -6.03 -19.04 16.97
CA ARG A 367 -5.15 -19.93 17.71
C ARG A 367 -3.72 -19.39 17.74
N GLY A 368 -2.96 -19.76 18.77
CA GLY A 368 -1.57 -19.32 18.90
C GLY A 368 -1.02 -19.55 20.31
N ASN A 369 -0.01 -18.77 20.67
CA ASN A 369 0.70 -18.90 21.94
C ASN A 369 0.10 -17.93 22.97
N ASN A 370 0.06 -16.63 22.64
CA ASN A 370 -0.37 -15.58 23.56
C ASN A 370 -1.44 -14.68 22.95
N LEU A 371 -2.56 -14.52 23.66
CA LEU A 371 -3.57 -13.49 23.39
C LEU A 371 -3.64 -12.56 24.60
N ARG A 372 -3.37 -11.26 24.40
CA ARG A 372 -3.58 -10.22 25.43
C ARG A 372 -4.67 -9.27 24.95
N ASN A 373 -5.72 -9.14 25.73
CA ASN A 373 -6.86 -8.27 25.52
C ASN A 373 -7.06 -7.38 26.76
N GLU A 374 -6.05 -6.58 27.09
CA GLU A 374 -6.01 -5.81 28.33
C GLU A 374 -6.73 -4.47 28.13
N SER A 375 -7.71 -4.17 28.99
CA SER A 375 -8.51 -2.94 28.89
C SER A 375 -9.06 -2.67 27.48
N SER A 376 -9.35 -3.73 26.72
CA SER A 376 -9.66 -3.69 25.29
C SER A 376 -10.81 -4.65 24.94
N LYS A 377 -11.29 -4.58 23.70
CA LYS A 377 -12.47 -5.33 23.24
C LYS A 377 -12.13 -6.22 22.06
N ILE A 378 -12.46 -7.50 22.17
CA ILE A 378 -12.57 -8.46 21.06
C ILE A 378 -14.05 -8.80 20.92
N ILE A 379 -14.60 -8.63 19.72
CA ILE A 379 -16.02 -8.79 19.43
C ILE A 379 -16.16 -9.66 18.17
N SER A 380 -16.78 -10.82 18.30
CA SER A 380 -17.34 -11.55 17.15
C SER A 380 -18.84 -11.31 17.12
N LEU A 381 -19.39 -10.83 16.01
CA LEU A 381 -20.85 -10.71 15.85
C LEU A 381 -21.52 -12.06 15.54
N GLY A 382 -20.73 -13.06 15.12
CA GLY A 382 -21.16 -14.46 15.12
C GLY A 382 -20.46 -15.27 16.20
N GLY A 383 -20.17 -16.55 15.91
CA GLY A 383 -19.47 -17.44 16.83
C GLY A 383 -18.00 -17.08 17.01
N ALA A 384 -17.41 -17.50 18.13
CA ALA A 384 -16.00 -17.32 18.43
C ALA A 384 -15.37 -18.60 18.99
N LEU A 385 -14.20 -18.95 18.48
CA LEU A 385 -13.33 -20.03 18.96
C LEU A 385 -11.93 -19.45 19.20
N LEU A 386 -11.46 -19.51 20.45
CA LEU A 386 -10.13 -19.05 20.84
C LEU A 386 -9.32 -20.24 21.40
N GLY A 387 -8.18 -20.53 20.77
CA GLY A 387 -7.29 -21.63 21.10
C GLY A 387 -5.87 -21.16 21.37
N TYR A 388 -5.60 -20.60 22.55
CA TYR A 388 -4.29 -20.05 22.92
C TYR A 388 -3.67 -20.78 24.10
N ASP A 389 -2.35 -20.82 24.20
CA ASP A 389 -1.66 -21.35 25.39
C ASP A 389 -1.83 -20.44 26.61
N SER A 390 -1.94 -19.12 26.38
CA SER A 390 -2.24 -18.13 27.40
C SER A 390 -3.16 -17.04 26.86
N ILE A 391 -4.21 -16.74 27.62
CA ILE A 391 -5.12 -15.63 27.38
C ILE A 391 -5.12 -14.71 28.60
N ASP A 392 -4.75 -13.45 28.40
CA ASP A 392 -4.97 -12.39 29.37
C ASP A 392 -6.13 -11.50 28.89
N ASN A 393 -7.25 -11.54 29.60
CA ASN A 393 -8.42 -10.70 29.37
C ASN A 393 -8.62 -9.70 30.53
N SER A 394 -7.56 -9.31 31.22
CA SER A 394 -7.65 -8.43 32.38
C SER A 394 -8.24 -7.06 32.01
N LYS A 395 -9.33 -6.68 32.70
CA LYS A 395 -10.14 -5.46 32.42
C LYS A 395 -10.66 -5.40 30.98
N GLY A 396 -10.56 -6.50 30.24
CA GLY A 396 -10.92 -6.63 28.85
C GLY A 396 -12.34 -7.12 28.66
N SER A 397 -12.76 -7.20 27.41
CA SER A 397 -14.01 -7.84 27.02
C SER A 397 -13.81 -8.73 25.81
N ILE A 398 -14.22 -9.99 25.93
CA ILE A 398 -14.35 -10.94 24.81
C ILE A 398 -15.85 -11.23 24.65
N LEU A 399 -16.42 -10.82 23.52
CA LEU A 399 -17.85 -10.89 23.26
C LEU A 399 -18.14 -11.71 22.00
N SER A 400 -19.12 -12.61 22.05
CA SER A 400 -19.62 -13.34 20.88
C SER A 400 -21.13 -13.14 20.71
N GLY A 401 -21.56 -12.89 19.47
CA GLY A 401 -22.97 -12.86 19.07
C GLY A 401 -23.57 -14.24 18.79
N GLY A 402 -22.75 -15.30 18.77
CA GLY A 402 -23.16 -16.70 18.75
C GLY A 402 -22.56 -17.45 19.94
N ASN A 403 -22.16 -18.71 19.73
CA ASN A 403 -21.44 -19.49 20.74
C ASN A 403 -20.00 -19.01 20.90
N LEU A 404 -19.50 -19.00 22.13
CA LEU A 404 -18.11 -18.69 22.46
C LEU A 404 -17.44 -19.91 23.06
N ILE A 405 -16.36 -20.36 22.44
CA ILE A 405 -15.55 -21.47 22.89
C ILE A 405 -14.13 -20.96 23.15
N ILE A 406 -13.62 -21.18 24.34
CA ILE A 406 -12.20 -20.97 24.67
C ILE A 406 -11.64 -22.31 25.11
N ASN A 407 -10.69 -22.81 24.33
CA ASN A 407 -10.06 -24.09 24.57
C ASN A 407 -8.57 -23.88 24.81
N LYS A 408 -8.00 -24.72 25.67
CA LYS A 408 -6.56 -24.85 25.94
C LYS A 408 -6.02 -23.70 26.81
N GLY A 409 -4.96 -24.01 27.57
CA GLY A 409 -4.10 -23.02 28.18
C GLY A 409 -4.63 -22.39 29.47
N ALA A 410 -3.91 -21.35 29.89
CA ALA A 410 -4.24 -20.55 31.05
C ALA A 410 -5.06 -19.31 30.65
N LEU A 411 -6.12 -19.02 31.40
CA LEU A 411 -6.92 -17.81 31.22
C LEU A 411 -6.84 -16.93 32.48
N ASN A 412 -6.35 -15.71 32.33
CA ASN A 412 -6.53 -14.64 33.31
C ASN A 412 -7.74 -13.78 32.91
N ASN A 413 -8.76 -13.71 33.75
CA ASN A 413 -9.95 -12.88 33.51
C ASN A 413 -10.15 -11.79 34.57
N GLU A 414 -9.06 -11.28 35.17
CA GLU A 414 -9.12 -10.30 36.27
C GLU A 414 -9.92 -9.04 35.87
N GLU A 415 -11.03 -8.77 36.57
CA GLU A 415 -11.95 -7.66 36.24
C GLU A 415 -12.44 -7.67 34.77
N GLY A 416 -12.23 -8.77 34.04
CA GLY A 416 -12.58 -8.93 32.65
C GLY A 416 -14.02 -9.43 32.46
N LEU A 417 -14.52 -9.29 31.24
CA LEU A 417 -15.81 -9.83 30.80
C LEU A 417 -15.59 -10.83 29.66
N ILE A 418 -16.20 -11.99 29.80
CA ILE A 418 -16.36 -12.97 28.72
C ILE A 418 -17.85 -13.24 28.58
N SER A 419 -18.41 -12.99 27.41
CA SER A 419 -19.86 -13.03 27.19
C SER A 419 -20.22 -13.67 25.86
N SER A 420 -21.18 -14.59 25.92
CA SER A 420 -21.75 -15.27 24.75
C SER A 420 -23.25 -14.99 24.62
N LYS A 421 -23.72 -14.74 23.40
CA LYS A 421 -25.16 -14.70 23.08
C LYS A 421 -25.76 -16.08 22.81
N GLY A 422 -24.91 -17.09 22.59
CA GLY A 422 -25.28 -18.51 22.62
C GLY A 422 -24.69 -19.19 23.84
N ASP A 423 -24.21 -20.41 23.67
CA ASP A 423 -23.52 -21.15 24.73
C ASP A 423 -22.11 -20.58 24.98
N LEU A 424 -21.62 -20.69 26.21
CA LEU A 424 -20.24 -20.38 26.60
C LEU A 424 -19.56 -21.68 27.05
N ALA A 425 -18.52 -22.09 26.34
CA ALA A 425 -17.72 -23.26 26.71
C ALA A 425 -16.26 -22.88 26.96
N LEU A 426 -15.78 -23.13 28.17
CA LEU A 426 -14.40 -22.92 28.60
C LEU A 426 -13.80 -24.27 28.99
N ASN A 427 -12.81 -24.75 28.23
CA ASN A 427 -12.05 -25.97 28.55
C ASN A 427 -10.58 -25.60 28.70
N LEU A 428 -10.14 -25.35 29.92
CA LEU A 428 -8.87 -24.69 30.21
C LEU A 428 -7.99 -25.55 31.14
N ASP A 429 -6.69 -25.29 31.12
CA ASP A 429 -5.78 -25.85 32.12
C ASP A 429 -6.04 -25.12 33.46
N SER A 430 -6.06 -23.79 33.42
CA SER A 430 -6.33 -22.95 34.59
C SER A 430 -7.16 -21.71 34.26
N LEU A 431 -7.91 -21.23 35.25
CA LEU A 431 -8.65 -19.97 35.21
C LEU A 431 -8.29 -19.16 36.47
N SER A 432 -7.55 -18.07 36.28
CA SER A 432 -7.17 -17.15 37.35
C SER A 432 -8.02 -15.88 37.34
N ALA A 433 -8.19 -15.32 38.55
CA ALA A 433 -8.89 -14.07 38.81
C ALA A 433 -10.26 -13.98 38.11
N LEU A 434 -11.24 -14.76 38.60
CA LEU A 434 -12.59 -14.83 38.04
C LEU A 434 -13.23 -13.43 37.93
N GLY A 435 -13.21 -12.84 36.73
CA GLY A 435 -14.05 -11.72 36.35
C GLY A 435 -15.49 -12.18 36.10
N LYS A 436 -16.15 -11.61 35.08
CA LYS A 436 -17.50 -12.01 34.69
C LYS A 436 -17.48 -12.98 33.51
N LEU A 437 -18.18 -14.10 33.66
CA LEU A 437 -18.48 -15.09 32.64
C LEU A 437 -20.00 -15.13 32.44
N ASN A 438 -20.47 -14.75 31.25
CA ASN A 438 -21.89 -14.64 30.94
C ASN A 438 -22.26 -15.49 29.73
N SER A 439 -23.37 -16.23 29.84
CA SER A 439 -23.98 -16.97 28.75
C SER A 439 -25.47 -16.67 28.67
N ASP A 440 -25.96 -16.26 27.49
CA ASP A 440 -27.41 -16.23 27.20
C ASP A 440 -27.94 -17.65 26.89
N GLY A 441 -27.05 -18.63 26.70
CA GLY A 441 -27.34 -20.06 26.64
C GLY A 441 -26.86 -20.82 27.88
N SER A 442 -26.38 -22.05 27.69
CA SER A 442 -25.72 -22.84 28.74
C SER A 442 -24.26 -22.42 28.93
N LEU A 443 -23.69 -22.68 30.10
CA LEU A 443 -22.30 -22.44 30.41
C LEU A 443 -21.60 -23.75 30.80
N TYR A 444 -20.52 -24.08 30.10
CA TYR A 444 -19.68 -25.23 30.38
C TYR A 444 -18.30 -24.74 30.83
N LEU A 445 -17.89 -25.09 32.04
CA LEU A 445 -16.58 -24.76 32.60
C LEU A 445 -15.84 -26.04 32.99
N GLY A 446 -14.91 -26.46 32.14
CA GLY A 446 -13.96 -27.53 32.37
C GLY A 446 -12.59 -26.98 32.78
N LEU A 447 -12.10 -27.37 33.96
CA LEU A 447 -10.79 -26.95 34.48
C LEU A 447 -9.97 -28.15 34.96
N LYS A 448 -8.67 -28.15 34.67
CA LYS A 448 -7.73 -29.11 35.26
C LYS A 448 -7.30 -28.70 36.67
N ASP A 449 -7.17 -27.39 36.89
CA ASP A 449 -6.80 -26.82 38.19
C ASP A 449 -8.03 -26.45 39.04
N ASP A 450 -7.75 -25.90 40.23
CA ASP A 450 -8.76 -25.40 41.17
C ASP A 450 -9.56 -24.22 40.60
N LEU A 451 -10.85 -24.15 40.92
CA LEU A 451 -11.70 -22.99 40.65
C LEU A 451 -11.86 -22.14 41.91
N SER A 452 -11.28 -20.94 41.93
CA SER A 452 -11.60 -19.93 42.93
C SER A 452 -12.81 -19.10 42.49
N TYR A 453 -13.96 -19.35 43.12
CA TYR A 453 -15.22 -18.70 42.81
C TYR A 453 -15.49 -17.48 43.70
N ASN A 454 -15.88 -16.37 43.06
CA ASN A 454 -16.16 -15.07 43.68
C ASN A 454 -17.46 -14.40 43.17
N GLY A 455 -18.42 -15.17 42.61
CA GLY A 455 -19.72 -14.63 42.17
C GLY A 455 -19.83 -14.21 40.70
N GLY A 456 -18.82 -14.51 39.87
CA GLY A 456 -18.72 -14.03 38.49
C GLY A 456 -19.34 -14.87 37.37
N ILE A 457 -20.09 -15.95 37.66
CA ILE A 457 -20.55 -16.91 36.64
C ILE A 457 -22.08 -16.84 36.49
N TYR A 458 -22.55 -16.54 35.28
CA TYR A 458 -23.97 -16.37 34.96
C TYR A 458 -24.33 -17.11 33.66
N ALA A 459 -25.41 -17.87 33.68
CA ALA A 459 -25.99 -18.51 32.50
C ALA A 459 -27.51 -18.39 32.55
N SER A 460 -28.14 -18.21 31.39
CA SER A 460 -29.61 -18.28 31.27
C SER A 460 -30.10 -19.73 31.14
N GLY A 461 -29.24 -20.63 30.66
CA GLY A 461 -29.41 -22.08 30.67
C GLY A 461 -28.69 -22.74 31.84
N ASP A 462 -28.28 -23.99 31.65
CA ASP A 462 -27.60 -24.77 32.68
C ASP A 462 -26.14 -24.35 32.86
N ILE A 463 -25.62 -24.53 34.08
CA ILE A 463 -24.19 -24.39 34.38
C ILE A 463 -23.61 -25.78 34.64
N TYR A 464 -22.66 -26.19 33.81
CA TYR A 464 -21.93 -27.45 33.91
C TYR A 464 -20.50 -27.18 34.38
N LEU A 465 -20.14 -27.70 35.55
CA LEU A 465 -18.78 -27.62 36.09
C LEU A 465 -18.11 -28.99 36.00
N ASN A 466 -16.98 -29.08 35.31
CA ASN A 466 -16.14 -30.27 35.22
C ASN A 466 -14.73 -29.92 35.74
N LEU A 467 -14.53 -30.08 37.05
CA LEU A 467 -13.30 -29.68 37.72
C LEU A 467 -12.48 -30.94 38.09
N GLN A 468 -11.21 -30.96 37.72
CA GLN A 468 -10.26 -31.97 38.24
C GLN A 468 -9.63 -31.52 39.57
N GLY A 469 -9.57 -30.20 39.81
CA GLY A 469 -9.16 -29.60 41.08
C GLY A 469 -10.33 -29.30 42.03
N ASN A 470 -10.05 -28.53 43.07
CA ASN A 470 -11.01 -28.11 44.10
C ASN A 470 -11.91 -26.96 43.63
N PHE A 471 -13.14 -26.95 44.13
CA PHE A 471 -14.00 -25.77 44.08
C PHE A 471 -13.84 -24.96 45.37
N ILE A 472 -13.28 -23.75 45.26
CA ILE A 472 -13.00 -22.85 46.38
C ILE A 472 -13.91 -21.63 46.25
N ALA A 473 -15.04 -21.63 46.96
CA ALA A 473 -15.87 -20.44 47.07
C ALA A 473 -15.32 -19.51 48.16
N SER A 474 -14.85 -18.33 47.78
CA SER A 474 -14.51 -17.28 48.75
C SER A 474 -15.76 -16.44 49.01
N GLN A 475 -16.41 -16.67 50.16
CA GLN A 475 -17.51 -15.82 50.61
C GLN A 475 -16.98 -14.39 50.83
N ARG A 476 -17.60 -13.41 50.18
CA ARG A 476 -17.64 -12.03 50.63
C ARG A 476 -19.08 -11.59 50.78
#